data_AF-A0A255T352-F1
#
_entry.id   AF-A0A255T352-F1
#
_cell.length_a   1.000
_cell.length_b   1.000
_cell.length_c   1.000
_cell.angle_alpha   90.00
_cell.angle_beta   90.00
_cell.angle_gamma   90.00
#
_symmetry.space_group_name_H-M   'P 1'
#
loop_
_entity.id
_entity.type
_entity.pdbx_description
1 polymer ?
#
loop_
_entity_poly.entity_id
_entity_poly.type
_entity_poly.pdbx_seq_one_letter_code
_entity_poly.pdbx_strand_id
1 'polypeptide(L)'
;MEKTIRLLSKCCIAAFMMLVYVVGAYADNTRAGNDEVMRAVGVLKGIYQDYTKEKAVSILLNVAENDTVAYAMNALGLAYMEGIGTEQNAEKAISWLKKAGENGYCDAYHNLGVIYKLGKCGEKQNFTAAYNAFIKGAEAGSDACRYGAGFMLYKGLGCAQDYGKAMELFQTASDNGNVYATYMLGLCYRNGYGTAQDEEQGMELLNQAATLGYSAAIEEMSRKNPENYLSGIIVSDSAFTDIPASMPEIKADVNDTTLLRGKYSGCVVMYDWSGRHVLGEKPVCMSVSRTGEEISGYLLLGTDSVPFKADITAEGSLKFKKSYVSLKERYTFNGKVQYRLDSADLDIWNDRIRGRLSLYSLSQREPERPMFMELYRGAYGKTDNDNTCANGYIAIAPNPFDSQFDAIFELRENATATARVFDKFGVLIWQQSLGTFEAGKHKVTLSPDIRPGYHVLNISAGKQVLRTIIVKKGDN
;
A
#
# COMPACT_ATOMS: atom_id res chain seq x y z
N MET A 1 -25.01 -26.76 14.26
CA MET A 1 -24.49 -26.30 12.95
C MET A 1 -24.32 -24.78 12.88
N GLU A 2 -25.17 -23.96 13.51
CA GLU A 2 -25.01 -22.48 13.46
C GLU A 2 -23.96 -21.88 14.42
N LYS A 3 -23.49 -22.61 15.45
CA LYS A 3 -22.40 -22.13 16.32
C LYS A 3 -20.99 -22.38 15.76
N THR A 4 -20.85 -23.27 14.79
CA THR A 4 -19.55 -23.60 14.15
C THR A 4 -19.19 -22.60 13.04
N ILE A 5 -20.18 -21.91 12.46
CA ILE A 5 -19.97 -20.93 11.37
C ILE A 5 -19.50 -19.56 11.91
N ARG A 6 -19.77 -19.23 13.18
CA ARG A 6 -19.32 -17.97 13.80
C ARG A 6 -17.84 -17.93 14.21
N LEU A 7 -17.13 -19.07 14.21
CA LEU A 7 -15.68 -19.09 14.45
C LEU A 7 -14.84 -18.90 13.17
N LEU A 8 -15.41 -19.11 11.99
CA LEU A 8 -14.69 -19.00 10.71
C LEU A 8 -14.59 -17.56 10.19
N SER A 9 -15.41 -16.61 10.67
CA SER A 9 -15.38 -15.21 10.22
C SER A 9 -14.36 -14.31 10.94
N LYS A 10 -13.62 -14.85 11.91
CA LYS A 10 -12.50 -14.14 12.59
C LYS A 10 -11.11 -14.55 12.08
N CYS A 11 -11.04 -15.36 11.03
CA CYS A 11 -9.77 -15.88 10.49
C CYS A 11 -9.04 -14.96 9.48
N CYS A 12 -9.45 -13.70 9.30
CA CYS A 12 -8.78 -12.76 8.38
C CYS A 12 -7.69 -11.89 9.02
N ILE A 13 -7.19 -12.25 10.20
CA ILE A 13 -5.89 -11.77 10.68
C ILE A 13 -5.03 -13.03 10.78
N ALA A 14 -3.96 -13.10 9.99
CA ALA A 14 -2.94 -14.13 10.07
C ALA A 14 -2.19 -14.02 11.41
N ALA A 15 -2.88 -14.37 12.50
CA ALA A 15 -2.38 -14.59 13.84
C ALA A 15 -2.35 -16.09 14.18
N PHE A 16 -2.71 -16.98 13.23
CA PHE A 16 -2.78 -18.43 13.46
C PHE A 16 -1.63 -19.24 12.85
N MET A 17 -0.59 -18.57 12.32
CA MET A 17 0.59 -19.25 11.74
C MET A 17 1.93 -18.83 12.37
N MET A 18 1.93 -18.33 13.61
CA MET A 18 3.19 -18.06 14.34
C MET A 18 3.67 -19.25 15.18
N LEU A 19 2.90 -20.35 15.25
CA LEU A 19 3.21 -21.48 16.12
C LEU A 19 3.45 -22.80 15.40
N VAL A 20 3.18 -22.85 14.09
CA VAL A 20 3.32 -24.05 13.25
C VAL A 20 4.23 -23.68 12.08
N TYR A 21 5.33 -24.43 11.91
CA TYR A 21 6.46 -24.25 10.99
C TYR A 21 7.62 -23.37 11.46
N VAL A 22 8.46 -23.95 12.32
CA VAL A 22 9.93 -23.96 12.11
C VAL A 22 10.38 -25.40 12.39
N VAL A 23 10.50 -26.21 11.35
CA VAL A 23 11.37 -27.38 11.36
C VAL A 23 12.54 -27.00 10.45
N GLY A 24 13.46 -26.22 11.00
CA GLY A 24 14.72 -25.83 10.37
C GLY A 24 15.85 -26.32 11.26
N ALA A 25 16.79 -27.06 10.67
CA ALA A 25 17.83 -27.84 11.34
C ALA A 25 18.63 -27.03 12.38
N TYR A 26 18.60 -27.48 13.63
CA TYR A 26 19.50 -27.01 14.67
C TYR A 26 20.76 -27.87 14.67
N ALA A 27 21.88 -27.24 14.32
CA ALA A 27 23.21 -27.78 14.60
C ALA A 27 23.51 -27.67 16.09
N ASP A 28 24.17 -28.71 16.60
CA ASP A 28 24.57 -29.03 17.97
C ASP A 28 24.71 -27.86 18.97
N ASN A 29 24.03 -28.00 20.12
CA ASN A 29 24.66 -27.87 21.44
C ASN A 29 23.77 -28.49 22.55
N THR A 30 24.35 -29.45 23.27
CA THR A 30 23.88 -30.16 24.49
C THR A 30 22.43 -30.69 24.51
N ARG A 31 22.30 -32.01 24.31
CA ARG A 31 21.05 -32.79 24.20
C ARG A 31 20.08 -32.69 25.39
N ALA A 32 20.54 -32.34 26.60
CA ALA A 32 19.68 -32.28 27.80
C ALA A 32 18.99 -30.91 28.01
N GLY A 33 19.68 -29.80 27.72
CA GLY A 33 19.11 -28.44 27.84
C GLY A 33 18.05 -28.18 26.77
N ASN A 34 18.21 -28.76 25.59
CA ASN A 34 17.22 -28.67 24.51
C ASN A 34 15.91 -29.40 24.86
N ASP A 35 15.95 -30.53 25.58
CA ASP A 35 14.75 -31.29 25.91
C ASP A 35 13.83 -30.53 26.88
N GLU A 36 14.38 -29.87 27.90
CA GLU A 36 13.60 -29.10 28.87
C GLU A 36 13.01 -27.83 28.23
N VAL A 37 13.79 -27.14 27.38
CA VAL A 37 13.29 -26.00 26.60
C VAL A 37 12.16 -26.42 25.66
N MET A 38 12.32 -27.53 24.93
CA MET A 38 11.30 -28.04 24.02
C MET A 38 10.02 -28.43 24.76
N ARG A 39 10.12 -29.04 25.94
CA ARG A 39 8.95 -29.31 26.80
C ARG A 39 8.30 -28.03 27.28
N ALA A 40 9.06 -27.06 27.78
CA ALA A 40 8.52 -25.79 28.26
C ALA A 40 7.80 -25.04 27.13
N VAL A 41 8.39 -24.97 25.95
CA VAL A 41 7.73 -24.44 24.76
C VAL A 41 6.46 -25.23 24.46
N GLY A 42 6.52 -26.57 24.44
CA GLY A 42 5.35 -27.41 24.21
C GLY A 42 4.21 -27.18 25.22
N VAL A 43 4.51 -26.91 26.49
CA VAL A 43 3.52 -26.49 27.50
C VAL A 43 2.91 -25.13 27.15
N LEU A 44 3.71 -24.14 26.74
CA LEU A 44 3.18 -22.84 26.29
C LEU A 44 2.27 -22.98 25.07
N LYS A 45 2.61 -23.88 24.14
CA LYS A 45 1.79 -24.23 22.96
C LYS A 45 0.54 -25.06 23.31
N GLY A 46 0.43 -25.57 24.54
CA GLY A 46 -0.66 -26.46 24.97
C GLY A 46 -0.55 -27.90 24.45
N ILE A 47 0.62 -28.30 23.96
CA ILE A 47 0.92 -29.67 23.49
C ILE A 47 1.13 -30.60 24.68
N TYR A 48 1.81 -30.11 25.72
CA TYR A 48 2.09 -30.85 26.95
C TYR A 48 1.37 -30.24 28.15
N GLN A 49 1.14 -31.05 29.18
CA GLN A 49 0.48 -30.64 30.43
C GLN A 49 1.33 -30.96 31.66
N ASP A 50 2.64 -31.16 31.43
CA ASP A 50 3.61 -31.59 32.45
C ASP A 50 3.72 -30.61 33.63
N TYR A 51 3.44 -29.33 33.38
CA TYR A 51 3.40 -28.26 34.39
C TYR A 51 2.61 -27.04 33.91
N THR A 52 2.41 -26.04 34.79
CA THR A 52 1.71 -24.79 34.45
C THR A 52 2.50 -23.94 33.47
N LYS A 53 1.80 -23.08 32.73
CA LYS A 53 2.44 -22.16 31.77
C LYS A 53 3.38 -21.16 32.46
N GLU A 54 3.07 -20.76 33.69
CA GLU A 54 3.92 -19.90 34.51
C GLU A 54 5.24 -20.61 34.86
N LYS A 55 5.16 -21.90 35.23
CA LYS A 55 6.37 -22.70 35.44
C LYS A 55 7.17 -22.87 34.14
N ALA A 56 6.50 -23.01 33.00
CA ALA A 56 7.17 -23.04 31.70
C ALA A 56 7.93 -21.74 31.39
N VAL A 57 7.33 -20.58 31.64
CA VAL A 57 8.02 -19.28 31.49
C VAL A 57 9.23 -19.19 32.44
N SER A 58 9.09 -19.61 33.70
CA SER A 58 10.20 -19.61 34.67
C SER A 58 11.38 -20.48 34.23
N ILE A 59 11.11 -21.66 33.65
CA ILE A 59 12.14 -22.54 33.08
C ILE A 59 12.85 -21.82 31.92
N LEU A 60 12.09 -21.25 30.99
CA LEU A 60 12.66 -20.55 29.84
C LEU A 60 13.48 -19.33 30.26
N LEU A 61 13.04 -18.58 31.28
CA LEU A 61 13.80 -17.44 31.85
C LEU A 61 15.16 -17.90 32.37
N ASN A 62 15.20 -18.96 33.17
CA ASN A 62 16.44 -19.50 33.71
C ASN A 62 17.42 -19.89 32.60
N VAL A 63 16.94 -20.64 31.60
CA VAL A 63 17.79 -21.09 30.47
C VAL A 63 18.26 -19.91 29.61
N ALA A 64 17.39 -18.94 29.35
CA ALA A 64 17.73 -17.78 28.53
C ALA A 64 18.77 -16.86 29.20
N GLU A 65 18.81 -16.82 30.54
CA GLU A 65 19.78 -16.04 31.30
C GLU A 65 21.13 -16.75 31.46
N ASN A 66 21.14 -18.09 31.54
CA ASN A 66 22.34 -18.86 31.89
C ASN A 66 23.04 -19.55 30.70
N ASP A 67 22.28 -20.05 29.72
CA ASP A 67 22.81 -20.96 28.69
C ASP A 67 22.77 -20.37 27.27
N THR A 68 22.39 -19.09 27.12
CA THR A 68 22.33 -18.37 25.82
C THR A 68 21.51 -19.07 24.72
N VAL A 69 20.51 -19.88 25.10
CA VAL A 69 19.69 -20.62 24.13
C VAL A 69 18.76 -19.68 23.38
N ALA A 70 19.11 -19.31 22.15
CA ALA A 70 18.38 -18.34 21.34
C ALA A 70 16.91 -18.75 21.08
N TYR A 71 16.63 -20.05 20.99
CA TYR A 71 15.27 -20.58 20.89
C TYR A 71 14.42 -20.26 22.13
N ALA A 72 14.99 -20.39 23.33
CA ALA A 72 14.33 -20.06 24.59
C ALA A 72 14.06 -18.55 24.69
N MET A 73 15.03 -17.73 24.28
CA MET A 73 14.86 -16.27 24.19
C MET A 73 13.70 -15.90 23.26
N ASN A 74 13.61 -16.52 22.07
CA ASN A 74 12.49 -16.29 21.17
C ASN A 74 11.15 -16.71 21.79
N ALA A 75 11.12 -17.87 22.45
CA ALA A 75 9.91 -18.35 23.12
C ALA A 75 9.46 -17.43 24.26
N LEU A 76 10.38 -16.87 25.04
CA LEU A 76 10.08 -15.84 26.05
C LEU A 76 9.53 -14.57 25.41
N GLY A 77 10.14 -14.12 24.31
CA GLY A 77 9.67 -13.00 23.53
C GLY A 77 8.20 -13.15 23.13
N LEU A 78 7.84 -14.32 22.62
CA LEU A 78 6.46 -14.66 22.25
C LEU A 78 5.54 -14.81 23.47
N ALA A 79 6.02 -15.39 24.58
CA ALA A 79 5.25 -15.53 25.81
C ALA A 79 4.85 -14.18 26.40
N TYR A 80 5.78 -13.22 26.46
CA TYR A 80 5.51 -11.85 26.87
C TYR A 80 4.66 -11.08 25.86
N MET A 81 4.82 -11.35 24.56
CA MET A 81 4.01 -10.71 23.51
C MET A 81 2.53 -11.10 23.64
N GLU A 82 2.23 -12.37 23.91
CA GLU A 82 0.86 -12.93 23.92
C GLU A 82 0.28 -13.08 25.35
N GLY A 83 1.08 -12.84 26.39
CA GLY A 83 0.66 -13.02 27.80
C GLY A 83 0.41 -14.49 28.17
N ILE A 84 1.19 -15.42 27.62
CA ILE A 84 1.02 -16.86 27.84
C ILE A 84 1.91 -17.30 29.00
N GLY A 85 1.32 -17.64 30.14
CA GLY A 85 2.06 -18.00 31.36
C GLY A 85 2.76 -16.81 32.04
N THR A 86 2.46 -15.59 31.61
CA THR A 86 2.98 -14.35 32.15
C THR A 86 2.05 -13.19 31.79
N GLU A 87 2.21 -12.03 32.42
CA GLU A 87 1.51 -10.83 31.97
C GLU A 87 2.12 -10.31 30.65
N GLN A 88 1.26 -9.78 29.78
CA GLN A 88 1.69 -9.19 28.53
C GLN A 88 2.63 -8.00 28.78
N ASN A 89 3.80 -7.98 28.13
CA ASN A 89 4.80 -6.93 28.34
C ASN A 89 5.64 -6.68 27.07
N ALA A 90 5.42 -5.53 26.42
CA ALA A 90 6.07 -5.21 25.15
C ALA A 90 7.58 -5.04 25.28
N GLU A 91 8.04 -4.35 26.32
CA GLU A 91 9.46 -4.09 26.54
C GLU A 91 10.24 -5.40 26.69
N LYS A 92 9.72 -6.34 27.49
CA LYS A 92 10.30 -7.67 27.65
C LYS A 92 10.21 -8.49 26.36
N ALA A 93 9.08 -8.45 25.66
CA ALA A 93 8.91 -9.15 24.39
C ALA A 93 9.97 -8.70 23.36
N ILE A 94 10.10 -7.38 23.16
CA ILE A 94 11.07 -6.78 22.24
C ILE A 94 12.50 -7.11 22.67
N SER A 95 12.82 -6.97 23.95
CA SER A 95 14.16 -7.25 24.48
C SER A 95 14.59 -8.71 24.23
N TRP A 96 13.71 -9.67 24.53
CA TRP A 96 14.01 -11.08 24.32
C TRP A 96 14.08 -11.48 22.85
N LEU A 97 13.19 -10.96 21.99
CA LEU A 97 13.26 -11.21 20.55
C LEU A 97 14.53 -10.63 19.92
N LYS A 98 14.93 -9.42 20.33
CA LYS A 98 16.18 -8.81 19.87
C LYS A 98 17.39 -9.66 20.28
N LYS A 99 17.47 -10.08 21.55
CA LYS A 99 18.52 -10.96 22.05
C LYS A 99 18.56 -12.31 21.31
N ALA A 100 17.40 -12.90 21.04
CA ALA A 100 17.31 -14.14 20.28
C ALA A 100 17.93 -14.00 18.88
N GLY A 101 17.58 -12.92 18.16
CA GLY A 101 18.16 -12.62 16.86
C GLY A 101 19.69 -12.37 16.92
N GLU A 102 20.16 -11.68 17.96
CA GLU A 102 21.60 -11.44 18.19
C GLU A 102 22.38 -12.72 18.52
N ASN A 103 21.70 -13.74 19.05
CA ASN A 103 22.25 -15.07 19.34
C ASN A 103 21.96 -16.10 18.24
N GLY A 104 21.69 -15.64 17.01
CA GLY A 104 21.60 -16.51 15.82
C GLY A 104 20.20 -17.05 15.51
N TYR A 105 19.16 -16.73 16.30
CA TYR A 105 17.78 -17.05 15.93
C TYR A 105 17.18 -15.94 15.07
N CYS A 106 17.59 -15.87 13.81
CA CYS A 106 17.24 -14.78 12.89
C CYS A 106 15.72 -14.58 12.71
N ASP A 107 14.91 -15.63 12.82
CA ASP A 107 13.44 -15.53 12.77
C ASP A 107 12.82 -14.73 13.93
N ALA A 108 13.55 -14.49 15.03
CA ALA A 108 13.05 -13.58 16.07
C ALA A 108 12.89 -12.14 15.56
N TYR A 109 13.69 -11.74 14.57
CA TYR A 109 13.53 -10.44 13.92
C TYR A 109 12.23 -10.35 13.11
N HIS A 110 11.70 -11.47 12.61
CA HIS A 110 10.39 -11.50 11.97
C HIS A 110 9.30 -11.15 12.99
N ASN A 111 9.36 -11.77 14.18
CA ASN A 111 8.42 -11.50 15.27
C ASN A 111 8.49 -10.03 15.72
N LEU A 112 9.70 -9.49 15.84
CA LEU A 112 9.91 -8.07 16.15
C LEU A 112 9.31 -7.16 15.07
N GLY A 113 9.54 -7.48 13.80
CA GLY A 113 8.96 -6.77 12.66
C GLY A 113 7.44 -6.78 12.69
N VAL A 114 6.81 -7.90 13.05
CA VAL A 114 5.36 -8.00 13.20
C VAL A 114 4.83 -7.18 14.38
N ILE A 115 5.53 -7.14 15.52
CA ILE A 115 5.15 -6.28 16.65
C ILE A 115 5.06 -4.83 16.21
N TYR A 116 6.07 -4.31 15.53
CA TYR A 116 6.07 -2.93 15.06
C TYR A 116 5.11 -2.70 13.90
N LYS A 117 5.05 -3.60 12.91
CA LYS A 117 4.17 -3.48 11.73
C LYS A 117 2.71 -3.43 12.15
N LEU A 118 2.31 -4.20 13.16
CA LEU A 118 0.93 -4.28 13.59
C LEU A 118 0.68 -3.54 14.91
N GLY A 119 1.66 -2.91 15.56
CA GLY A 119 1.48 -2.34 16.90
C GLY A 119 0.84 -3.35 17.87
N LYS A 120 1.48 -4.53 18.04
CA LYS A 120 1.04 -5.57 18.97
C LYS A 120 1.56 -5.30 20.39
N CYS A 121 1.01 -5.99 21.39
CA CYS A 121 1.50 -5.96 22.77
C CYS A 121 1.43 -4.58 23.47
N GLY A 122 0.59 -3.67 22.97
CA GLY A 122 0.50 -2.29 23.47
C GLY A 122 1.46 -1.31 22.79
N GLU A 123 2.30 -1.79 21.88
CA GLU A 123 3.14 -0.91 21.06
C GLU A 123 2.34 -0.13 20.02
N LYS A 124 2.82 1.07 19.71
CA LYS A 124 2.31 1.83 18.56
C LYS A 124 2.87 1.24 17.28
N GLN A 125 2.04 1.22 16.22
CA GLN A 125 2.50 0.83 14.90
C GLN A 125 3.65 1.74 14.45
N ASN A 126 4.71 1.13 13.93
CA ASN A 126 5.89 1.81 13.43
C ASN A 126 6.46 1.03 12.23
N PHE A 127 6.14 1.47 11.02
CA PHE A 127 6.60 0.78 9.81
C PHE A 127 8.12 0.86 9.60
N THR A 128 8.78 1.95 10.01
CA THR A 128 10.24 2.08 9.88
C THR A 128 10.96 1.11 10.82
N ALA A 129 10.51 1.00 12.07
CA ALA A 129 11.04 -0.01 13.00
C ALA A 129 10.77 -1.44 12.51
N ALA A 130 9.61 -1.68 11.90
CA ALA A 130 9.28 -2.97 11.30
C ALA A 130 10.20 -3.32 10.14
N TYR A 131 10.41 -2.40 9.19
CA TYR A 131 11.34 -2.58 8.08
C TYR A 131 12.76 -2.87 8.57
N ASN A 132 13.25 -2.09 9.55
CA ASN A 132 14.58 -2.28 10.12
C ASN A 132 14.73 -3.66 10.79
N ALA A 133 13.70 -4.16 11.46
CA ALA A 133 13.71 -5.51 12.01
C ALA A 133 13.75 -6.56 10.89
N PHE A 134 12.87 -6.46 9.90
CA PHE A 134 12.84 -7.42 8.80
C PHE A 134 14.15 -7.43 7.98
N ILE A 135 14.73 -6.27 7.64
CA ILE A 135 15.98 -6.26 6.86
C ILE A 135 17.14 -6.85 7.68
N LYS A 136 17.22 -6.56 8.99
CA LYS A 136 18.23 -7.16 9.87
C LYS A 136 18.11 -8.69 9.93
N GLY A 137 16.88 -9.20 9.99
CA GLY A 137 16.64 -10.65 9.94
C GLY A 137 16.95 -11.28 8.58
N ALA A 138 16.68 -10.56 7.50
CA ALA A 138 16.99 -10.99 6.13
C ALA A 138 18.50 -11.09 5.90
N GLU A 139 19.26 -10.09 6.37
CA GLU A 139 20.73 -10.08 6.37
C GLU A 139 21.31 -11.21 7.23
N ALA A 140 20.63 -11.56 8.33
CA ALA A 140 20.98 -12.69 9.19
C ALA A 140 20.50 -14.06 8.65
N GLY A 141 19.92 -14.11 7.45
CA GLY A 141 19.60 -15.37 6.76
C GLY A 141 18.15 -15.83 6.80
N SER A 142 17.23 -15.11 7.46
CA SER A 142 15.82 -15.54 7.58
C SER A 142 15.02 -15.24 6.31
N ASP A 143 14.47 -16.28 5.68
CA ASP A 143 13.58 -16.14 4.51
C ASP A 143 12.22 -15.53 4.85
N ALA A 144 11.72 -15.75 6.07
CA ALA A 144 10.53 -15.07 6.57
C ALA A 144 10.76 -13.56 6.70
N CYS A 145 11.97 -13.16 7.09
CA CYS A 145 12.39 -11.77 7.13
C CYS A 145 12.65 -11.20 5.74
N ARG A 146 13.24 -11.96 4.81
CA ARG A 146 13.38 -11.55 3.39
C ARG A 146 12.03 -11.25 2.76
N TYR A 147 11.05 -12.13 2.94
CA TYR A 147 9.66 -11.86 2.54
C TYR A 147 9.12 -10.58 3.19
N GLY A 148 9.28 -10.43 4.51
CA GLY A 148 8.82 -9.24 5.24
C GLY A 148 9.43 -7.95 4.71
N ALA A 149 10.76 -7.90 4.54
CA ALA A 149 11.49 -6.75 4.02
C ALA A 149 11.11 -6.45 2.56
N GLY A 150 11.00 -7.48 1.73
CA GLY A 150 10.54 -7.36 0.35
C GLY A 150 9.12 -6.80 0.27
N PHE A 151 8.20 -7.24 1.13
CA PHE A 151 6.83 -6.72 1.18
C PHE A 151 6.79 -5.24 1.58
N MET A 152 7.64 -4.83 2.53
CA MET A 152 7.74 -3.43 2.96
C MET A 152 8.29 -2.54 1.83
N LEU A 153 9.31 -2.99 1.09
CA LEU A 153 9.85 -2.30 -0.10
C LEU A 153 8.84 -2.26 -1.25
N TYR A 154 8.11 -3.35 -1.48
CA TYR A 154 7.09 -3.44 -2.51
C TYR A 154 5.99 -2.39 -2.31
N LYS A 155 5.54 -2.20 -1.05
CA LYS A 155 4.51 -1.21 -0.70
C LYS A 155 5.03 0.17 -0.30
N GLY A 156 6.35 0.34 -0.08
CA GLY A 156 6.92 1.57 0.48
C GLY A 156 6.51 1.83 1.94
N LEU A 157 6.32 0.79 2.75
CA LEU A 157 5.90 0.93 4.15
C LEU A 157 7.13 1.21 5.02
N GLY A 158 7.23 2.43 5.56
CA GLY A 158 8.31 2.81 6.48
C GLY A 158 9.71 2.88 5.85
N CYS A 159 9.79 2.74 4.52
CA CYS A 159 10.98 2.81 3.68
C CYS A 159 10.60 3.35 2.29
N ALA A 160 11.61 3.73 1.51
CA ALA A 160 11.43 4.06 0.10
C ALA A 160 10.90 2.84 -0.67
N GLN A 161 9.95 3.06 -1.57
CA GLN A 161 9.39 1.99 -2.39
C GLN A 161 10.41 1.56 -3.44
N ASP A 162 10.66 0.25 -3.56
CA ASP A 162 11.62 -0.32 -4.51
C ASP A 162 11.19 -1.73 -4.94
N TYR A 163 10.61 -1.86 -6.14
CA TYR A 163 10.16 -3.16 -6.66
C TYR A 163 11.34 -4.08 -7.00
N GLY A 164 12.46 -3.54 -7.50
CA GLY A 164 13.62 -4.35 -7.89
C GLY A 164 14.21 -5.05 -6.68
N LYS A 165 14.51 -4.30 -5.61
CA LYS A 165 15.00 -4.90 -4.35
C LYS A 165 13.98 -5.81 -3.69
N ALA A 166 12.69 -5.47 -3.78
CA ALA A 166 11.64 -6.36 -3.28
C ALA A 166 11.68 -7.72 -4.01
N MET A 167 11.80 -7.71 -5.34
CA MET A 167 11.90 -8.92 -6.15
C MET A 167 13.13 -9.76 -5.82
N GLU A 168 14.31 -9.15 -5.62
CA GLU A 168 15.53 -9.88 -5.24
C GLU A 168 15.35 -10.65 -3.91
N LEU A 169 14.71 -10.01 -2.93
CA LEU A 169 14.40 -10.63 -1.64
C LEU A 169 13.35 -11.73 -1.79
N PHE A 170 12.32 -11.51 -2.62
CA PHE A 170 11.30 -12.53 -2.89
C PHE A 170 11.87 -13.74 -3.63
N GLN A 171 12.73 -13.52 -4.62
CA GLN A 171 13.40 -14.58 -5.36
C GLN A 171 14.20 -15.46 -4.41
N THR A 172 15.08 -14.85 -3.61
CA THR A 172 15.93 -15.58 -2.65
C THR A 172 15.09 -16.39 -1.67
N ALA A 173 14.01 -15.81 -1.12
CA ALA A 173 13.13 -16.51 -0.19
C ALA A 173 12.31 -17.62 -0.89
N SER A 174 11.89 -17.40 -2.14
CA SER A 174 11.17 -18.38 -2.95
C SER A 174 12.05 -19.58 -3.29
N ASP A 175 13.32 -19.36 -3.63
CA ASP A 175 14.29 -20.43 -3.91
C ASP A 175 14.52 -21.33 -2.69
N ASN A 176 14.39 -20.75 -1.48
CA ASN A 176 14.43 -21.47 -0.21
C ASN A 176 13.05 -22.01 0.24
N GLY A 177 12.03 -21.97 -0.63
CA GLY A 177 10.72 -22.57 -0.40
C GLY A 177 9.70 -21.70 0.35
N ASN A 178 9.94 -20.40 0.50
CA ASN A 178 8.96 -19.49 1.12
C ASN A 178 7.78 -19.23 0.16
N VAL A 179 6.65 -19.88 0.44
CA VAL A 179 5.44 -19.80 -0.40
C VAL A 179 4.89 -18.37 -0.59
N TYR A 180 4.99 -17.51 0.43
CA TYR A 180 4.51 -16.13 0.34
C TYR A 180 5.40 -15.30 -0.59
N ALA A 181 6.70 -15.54 -0.57
CA ALA A 181 7.64 -14.93 -1.48
C ALA A 181 7.42 -15.41 -2.92
N THR A 182 7.20 -16.71 -3.14
CA THR A 182 6.84 -17.27 -4.46
C THR A 182 5.59 -16.59 -5.03
N TYR A 183 4.55 -16.40 -4.20
CA TYR A 183 3.36 -15.66 -4.61
C TYR A 183 3.66 -14.21 -4.98
N MET A 184 4.42 -13.49 -4.16
CA MET A 184 4.77 -12.09 -4.45
C MET A 184 5.61 -11.97 -5.72
N LEU A 185 6.52 -12.92 -5.98
CA LEU A 185 7.29 -12.98 -7.22
C LEU A 185 6.38 -13.20 -8.43
N GLY A 186 5.40 -14.11 -8.32
CA GLY A 186 4.38 -14.33 -9.35
C GLY A 186 3.57 -13.07 -9.65
N LEU A 187 3.20 -12.29 -8.62
CA LEU A 187 2.59 -10.97 -8.80
C LEU A 187 3.52 -9.97 -9.49
N CYS A 188 4.82 -9.98 -9.17
CA CYS A 188 5.78 -9.05 -9.78
C CYS A 188 5.91 -9.29 -11.29
N TYR A 189 6.10 -10.54 -11.71
CA TYR A 189 6.13 -10.90 -13.14
C TYR A 189 4.78 -10.61 -13.82
N ARG A 190 3.68 -11.07 -13.22
CA ARG A 190 2.35 -10.92 -13.79
C ARG A 190 1.95 -9.46 -14.02
N ASN A 191 2.39 -8.55 -13.16
CA ASN A 191 2.03 -7.12 -13.22
C ASN A 191 3.18 -6.21 -13.68
N GLY A 192 4.35 -6.76 -14.03
CA GLY A 192 5.53 -5.97 -14.41
C GLY A 192 6.04 -5.04 -13.31
N TYR A 193 5.96 -5.45 -12.05
CA TYR A 193 6.48 -4.66 -10.93
C TYR A 193 7.94 -5.03 -10.66
N GLY A 194 8.87 -4.14 -11.01
CA GLY A 194 10.32 -4.37 -10.85
C GLY A 194 10.96 -5.18 -11.97
N THR A 195 10.16 -5.61 -12.95
CA THR A 195 10.57 -6.38 -14.12
C THR A 195 9.65 -6.05 -15.30
N ALA A 196 10.03 -6.44 -16.52
CA ALA A 196 9.08 -6.48 -17.63
C ALA A 196 7.92 -7.44 -17.30
N GLN A 197 6.72 -7.11 -17.77
CA GLN A 197 5.55 -7.95 -17.56
C GLN A 197 5.71 -9.28 -18.29
N ASP A 198 5.55 -10.37 -17.54
CA ASP A 198 5.55 -11.75 -18.04
C ASP A 198 4.40 -12.50 -17.35
N GLU A 199 3.26 -12.59 -18.03
CA GLU A 199 2.09 -13.26 -17.46
C GLU A 199 2.26 -14.78 -17.43
N GLU A 200 3.02 -15.38 -18.34
CA GLU A 200 3.27 -16.83 -18.37
C GLU A 200 4.09 -17.24 -17.14
N GLN A 201 5.25 -16.61 -16.95
CA GLN A 201 6.09 -16.84 -15.78
C GLN A 201 5.37 -16.48 -14.48
N GLY A 202 4.62 -15.38 -14.48
CA GLY A 202 3.81 -14.98 -13.33
C GLY A 202 2.77 -16.04 -12.95
N MET A 203 2.07 -16.62 -13.92
CA MET A 203 1.08 -17.67 -13.69
C MET A 203 1.71 -19.01 -13.26
N GLU A 204 2.91 -19.34 -13.75
CA GLU A 204 3.66 -20.52 -13.28
C GLU A 204 4.00 -20.42 -11.78
N LEU A 205 4.54 -19.27 -11.36
CA LEU A 205 4.87 -19.01 -9.96
C LEU A 205 3.62 -18.97 -9.06
N LEU A 206 2.52 -18.39 -9.55
CA LEU A 206 1.24 -18.43 -8.84
C LEU A 206 0.72 -19.86 -8.70
N ASN A 207 0.85 -20.69 -9.73
CA ASN A 207 0.48 -22.10 -9.65
C ASN A 207 1.36 -22.84 -8.65
N GLN A 208 2.67 -22.58 -8.63
CA GLN A 208 3.57 -23.14 -7.62
C GLN A 208 3.11 -22.75 -6.20
N ALA A 209 2.85 -21.47 -5.94
CA ALA A 209 2.34 -21.02 -4.63
C ALA A 209 0.99 -21.67 -4.26
N ALA A 210 0.10 -21.86 -5.24
CA ALA A 210 -1.17 -22.54 -5.04
C ALA A 210 -1.00 -24.03 -4.68
N THR A 211 -0.09 -24.74 -5.36
CA THR A 211 0.21 -26.16 -5.05
C THR A 211 0.80 -26.35 -3.65
N LEU A 212 1.50 -25.32 -3.14
CA LEU A 212 1.99 -25.24 -1.76
C LEU A 212 0.90 -24.83 -0.75
N GLY A 213 -0.36 -24.69 -1.19
CA GLY A 213 -1.51 -24.43 -0.34
C GLY A 213 -1.85 -22.96 -0.11
N TYR A 214 -1.22 -22.02 -0.84
CA TYR A 214 -1.55 -20.60 -0.70
C TYR A 214 -2.77 -20.22 -1.54
N SER A 215 -3.94 -20.17 -0.90
CA SER A 215 -5.24 -19.97 -1.56
C SER A 215 -5.34 -18.67 -2.35
N ALA A 216 -4.68 -17.61 -1.89
CA ALA A 216 -4.62 -16.32 -2.57
C ALA A 216 -4.09 -16.43 -4.01
N ALA A 217 -3.18 -17.38 -4.25
CA ALA A 217 -2.63 -17.63 -5.58
C ALA A 217 -3.66 -18.29 -6.51
N ILE A 218 -4.48 -19.21 -6.01
CA ILE A 218 -5.61 -19.82 -6.75
C ILE A 218 -6.56 -18.73 -7.23
N GLU A 219 -6.86 -17.78 -6.35
CA GLU A 219 -7.78 -16.69 -6.66
C GLU A 219 -7.19 -15.72 -7.68
N GLU A 220 -5.90 -15.38 -7.54
CA GLU A 220 -5.24 -14.54 -8.54
C GLU A 220 -5.24 -15.20 -9.91
N MET A 221 -4.93 -16.49 -10.00
CA MET A 221 -5.02 -17.22 -11.26
C MET A 221 -6.43 -17.24 -11.86
N SER A 222 -7.49 -17.17 -11.05
CA SER A 222 -8.87 -17.10 -11.57
C SER A 222 -9.22 -15.75 -12.20
N ARG A 223 -8.44 -14.69 -11.93
CA ARG A 223 -8.66 -13.36 -12.50
C ARG A 223 -8.22 -13.35 -13.97
N LYS A 224 -9.11 -12.90 -14.84
CA LYS A 224 -8.88 -12.86 -16.29
C LYS A 224 -7.67 -12.03 -16.71
N ASN A 225 -7.46 -10.89 -16.04
CA ASN A 225 -6.42 -9.94 -16.41
C ASN A 225 -5.57 -9.57 -15.19
N PRO A 226 -4.29 -9.22 -15.38
CA PRO A 226 -3.44 -8.70 -14.30
C PRO A 226 -3.98 -7.40 -13.70
N GLU A 227 -3.41 -6.96 -12.59
CA GLU A 227 -3.83 -5.74 -11.88
C GLU A 227 -3.52 -4.48 -12.66
N ASN A 228 -2.35 -4.44 -13.30
CA ASN A 228 -1.95 -3.35 -14.18
C ASN A 228 -2.70 -3.37 -15.54
N TYR A 229 -3.63 -4.32 -15.74
CA TYR A 229 -4.43 -4.37 -16.95
C TYR A 229 -5.40 -3.21 -17.01
N LEU A 230 -4.98 -2.17 -17.73
CA LEU A 230 -5.81 -1.03 -18.07
C LEU A 230 -6.77 -1.42 -19.20
N SER A 231 -7.96 -1.91 -18.87
CA SER A 231 -9.01 -2.08 -19.86
C SER A 231 -9.41 -0.71 -20.42
N GLY A 232 -9.01 -0.38 -21.64
CA GLY A 232 -9.39 0.85 -22.32
C GLY A 232 -8.36 1.99 -22.26
N ILE A 233 -7.15 1.79 -21.73
CA ILE A 233 -6.00 2.69 -21.94
C ILE A 233 -4.82 1.80 -22.28
N ILE A 234 -4.42 1.77 -23.55
CA ILE A 234 -3.20 1.06 -23.97
C ILE A 234 -2.03 1.95 -23.59
N VAL A 235 -1.18 1.51 -22.67
CA VAL A 235 0.18 2.05 -22.53
C VAL A 235 1.09 1.08 -23.26
N SER A 236 1.81 1.60 -24.26
CA SER A 236 2.72 0.85 -25.11
C SER A 236 3.88 0.26 -24.32
N ASP A 237 4.29 -0.94 -24.76
CA ASP A 237 5.55 -1.57 -24.40
C ASP A 237 6.74 -0.60 -24.51
N SER A 238 7.70 -0.82 -23.61
CA SER A 238 9.04 -0.23 -23.55
C SER A 238 9.15 1.23 -23.04
N ALA A 239 9.66 1.34 -21.81
CA ALA A 239 10.66 2.30 -21.31
C ALA A 239 10.38 2.67 -19.85
N PHE A 240 10.70 1.74 -18.93
CA PHE A 240 10.81 2.07 -17.51
C PHE A 240 12.21 2.62 -17.27
N THR A 241 12.37 3.94 -17.29
CA THR A 241 13.57 4.57 -16.73
C THR A 241 13.21 5.80 -15.91
N ASP A 242 13.79 5.81 -14.72
CA ASP A 242 13.78 6.79 -13.62
C ASP A 242 12.53 6.83 -12.73
N ILE A 243 12.69 6.05 -11.65
CA ILE A 243 11.77 5.65 -10.60
C ILE A 243 12.06 6.52 -9.35
N PRO A 244 11.25 7.54 -8.99
CA PRO A 244 11.44 8.26 -7.73
C PRO A 244 11.23 7.43 -6.46
N ALA A 245 12.19 7.43 -5.55
CA ALA A 245 12.25 6.59 -4.35
C ALA A 245 11.00 6.60 -3.43
N SER A 246 10.15 7.62 -3.49
CA SER A 246 8.87 7.64 -2.75
C SER A 246 7.86 8.59 -3.38
N MET A 247 6.57 8.37 -3.10
CA MET A 247 5.51 9.34 -3.37
C MET A 247 5.83 10.63 -2.61
N PRO A 248 5.94 11.79 -3.29
CA PRO A 248 6.30 13.03 -2.62
C PRO A 248 5.18 13.60 -1.75
N GLU A 249 5.57 14.38 -0.75
CA GLU A 249 4.65 15.18 0.04
C GLU A 249 3.97 16.25 -0.83
N ILE A 250 2.65 16.32 -0.69
CA ILE A 250 1.85 17.43 -1.19
C ILE A 250 1.92 18.55 -0.15
N LYS A 251 2.56 19.68 -0.48
CA LYS A 251 2.46 20.92 0.30
C LYS A 251 1.56 21.88 -0.45
N ALA A 252 0.40 22.19 0.14
CA ALA A 252 -0.52 23.19 -0.40
C ALA A 252 0.09 24.58 -0.19
N ASP A 253 0.24 25.37 -1.26
CA ASP A 253 0.86 26.70 -1.19
C ASP A 253 -0.06 27.76 -0.55
N VAL A 254 -1.37 27.75 -0.85
CA VAL A 254 -2.42 28.59 -0.24
C VAL A 254 -3.76 27.91 -0.48
N ASN A 255 -4.56 27.70 0.57
CA ASN A 255 -5.81 26.94 0.49
C ASN A 255 -7.00 27.78 0.98
N ASP A 256 -7.76 28.40 0.08
CA ASP A 256 -8.97 29.14 0.47
C ASP A 256 -10.12 28.18 0.76
N THR A 257 -10.07 27.60 1.95
CA THR A 257 -11.07 26.64 2.44
C THR A 257 -12.44 27.26 2.68
N THR A 258 -12.60 28.60 2.60
CA THR A 258 -13.92 29.25 2.63
C THR A 258 -14.73 28.91 1.38
N LEU A 259 -14.04 28.56 0.30
CA LEU A 259 -14.63 28.05 -0.93
C LEU A 259 -14.98 26.57 -0.82
N LEU A 260 -14.81 25.88 0.31
CA LEU A 260 -15.09 24.46 0.40
C LEU A 260 -16.58 24.18 0.73
N ARG A 261 -17.47 24.43 -0.23
CA ARG A 261 -18.91 24.11 -0.13
C ARG A 261 -19.53 23.74 -1.48
N GLY A 262 -20.62 22.98 -1.47
CA GLY A 262 -21.40 22.65 -2.65
C GLY A 262 -21.17 21.23 -3.17
N LYS A 263 -21.68 20.97 -4.37
CA LYS A 263 -21.61 19.66 -5.02
C LYS A 263 -20.52 19.65 -6.07
N TYR A 264 -19.74 18.59 -6.05
CA TYR A 264 -18.62 18.35 -6.94
C TYR A 264 -18.75 16.99 -7.60
N SER A 265 -18.25 16.90 -8.83
CA SER A 265 -18.15 15.66 -9.59
C SER A 265 -16.81 15.59 -10.30
N GLY A 266 -16.27 14.39 -10.49
CA GLY A 266 -15.04 14.17 -11.23
C GLY A 266 -14.58 12.73 -11.12
N CYS A 267 -13.27 12.51 -10.97
CA CYS A 267 -12.68 11.18 -10.96
C CYS A 267 -11.63 11.03 -9.84
N VAL A 268 -11.42 9.78 -9.42
CA VAL A 268 -10.28 9.36 -8.62
C VAL A 268 -9.43 8.42 -9.47
N VAL A 269 -8.17 8.78 -9.62
CA VAL A 269 -7.13 7.99 -10.28
C VAL A 269 -6.43 7.17 -9.21
N MET A 270 -6.41 5.85 -9.38
CA MET A 270 -5.72 4.92 -8.49
C MET A 270 -4.37 4.57 -9.12
N TYR A 271 -3.31 4.61 -8.32
CA TYR A 271 -1.97 4.26 -8.76
C TYR A 271 -1.51 2.93 -8.14
N ASP A 272 -0.45 2.36 -8.68
CA ASP A 272 0.32 1.31 -8.03
C ASP A 272 1.01 1.83 -6.76
N TRP A 273 1.66 0.93 -6.01
CA TRP A 273 2.31 1.30 -4.75
C TRP A 273 3.47 2.28 -4.94
N SER A 274 4.08 2.31 -6.13
CA SER A 274 5.09 3.31 -6.47
C SER A 274 4.51 4.72 -6.69
N GLY A 275 3.20 4.83 -6.95
CA GLY A 275 2.56 6.08 -7.33
C GLY A 275 2.86 6.51 -8.78
N ARG A 276 3.36 5.60 -9.63
CA ARG A 276 3.81 5.95 -10.99
C ARG A 276 2.96 5.34 -12.08
N HIS A 277 2.32 4.22 -11.83
CA HIS A 277 1.51 3.55 -12.82
C HIS A 277 0.05 3.69 -12.45
N VAL A 278 -0.74 4.23 -13.38
CA VAL A 278 -2.19 4.29 -13.22
C VAL A 278 -2.71 2.86 -13.31
N LEU A 279 -3.51 2.45 -12.31
CA LEU A 279 -4.20 1.17 -12.29
C LEU A 279 -5.65 1.28 -12.75
N GLY A 280 -6.21 2.49 -12.67
CA GLY A 280 -7.53 2.77 -13.18
C GLY A 280 -8.15 4.00 -12.56
N GLU A 281 -9.32 4.33 -13.07
CA GLU A 281 -10.06 5.53 -12.68
C GLU A 281 -11.48 5.15 -12.25
N LYS A 282 -12.03 5.89 -11.29
CA LYS A 282 -13.42 5.75 -10.88
C LYS A 282 -14.09 7.12 -10.82
N PRO A 283 -15.35 7.25 -11.28
CA PRO A 283 -16.10 8.46 -11.05
C PRO A 283 -16.29 8.68 -9.54
N VAL A 284 -16.15 9.94 -9.14
CA VAL A 284 -16.38 10.36 -7.76
C VAL A 284 -17.25 11.60 -7.73
N CYS A 285 -18.23 11.60 -6.83
CA CYS A 285 -19.02 12.78 -6.51
C CYS A 285 -18.80 13.14 -5.05
N MET A 286 -18.65 14.43 -4.75
CA MET A 286 -18.48 14.90 -3.39
C MET A 286 -19.47 16.02 -3.12
N SER A 287 -20.28 15.90 -2.08
CA SER A 287 -21.05 17.02 -1.57
C SER A 287 -20.42 17.47 -0.27
N VAL A 288 -20.18 18.78 -0.17
CA VAL A 288 -19.56 19.39 1.00
C VAL A 288 -20.47 20.47 1.56
N SER A 289 -20.70 20.40 2.86
CA SER A 289 -21.39 21.38 3.66
C SER A 289 -20.46 21.84 4.78
N ARG A 290 -20.50 23.14 5.08
CA ARG A 290 -19.69 23.76 6.13
C ARG A 290 -20.60 24.46 7.12
N THR A 291 -20.49 24.10 8.38
CA THR A 291 -21.24 24.72 9.49
C THR A 291 -20.22 25.20 10.52
N GLY A 292 -19.88 26.49 10.46
CA GLY A 292 -18.74 27.03 11.23
C GLY A 292 -17.41 26.47 10.73
N GLU A 293 -16.67 25.80 11.62
CA GLU A 293 -15.39 25.14 11.31
C GLU A 293 -15.55 23.66 10.92
N GLU A 294 -16.70 23.04 11.24
CA GLU A 294 -16.94 21.63 10.90
C GLU A 294 -17.33 21.50 9.42
N ILE A 295 -16.63 20.61 8.72
CA ILE A 295 -16.99 20.18 7.38
C ILE A 295 -17.70 18.83 7.46
N SER A 296 -18.79 18.70 6.72
CA SER A 296 -19.49 17.43 6.57
C SER A 296 -19.96 17.23 5.14
N GLY A 297 -20.24 15.99 4.77
CA GLY A 297 -20.57 15.70 3.40
C GLY A 297 -20.77 14.23 3.11
N TYR A 298 -20.80 13.92 1.82
CA TYR A 298 -20.71 12.56 1.32
C TYR A 298 -19.76 12.51 0.13
N LEU A 299 -19.01 11.42 0.05
CA LEU A 299 -18.18 11.04 -1.09
C LEU A 299 -18.79 9.78 -1.71
N LEU A 300 -19.17 9.84 -2.97
CA LEU A 300 -19.62 8.69 -3.75
C LEU A 300 -18.42 8.18 -4.54
N LEU A 301 -17.86 7.03 -4.16
CA LEU A 301 -16.77 6.37 -4.89
C LEU A 301 -17.36 5.21 -5.70
N GLY A 302 -17.59 5.42 -7.00
CA GLY A 302 -18.42 4.50 -7.78
C GLY A 302 -19.86 4.46 -7.24
N THR A 303 -20.31 3.29 -6.79
CA THR A 303 -21.66 3.12 -6.19
C THR A 303 -21.70 3.24 -4.67
N ASP A 304 -20.53 3.34 -4.01
CA ASP A 304 -20.44 3.35 -2.56
C ASP A 304 -20.53 4.80 -2.04
N SER A 305 -21.55 5.08 -1.22
CA SER A 305 -21.75 6.37 -0.56
C SER A 305 -21.06 6.39 0.80
N VAL A 306 -20.20 7.39 0.99
CA VAL A 306 -19.34 7.54 2.16
C VAL A 306 -19.66 8.87 2.83
N PRO A 307 -20.51 8.88 3.87
CA PRO A 307 -20.69 10.08 4.67
C PRO A 307 -19.37 10.41 5.37
N PHE A 308 -19.03 11.68 5.41
CA PHE A 308 -17.85 12.14 6.11
C PHE A 308 -18.08 13.37 6.95
N LYS A 309 -17.25 13.49 7.98
CA LYS A 309 -16.94 14.75 8.66
C LYS A 309 -15.46 15.01 8.50
N ALA A 310 -15.04 16.27 8.52
CA ALA A 310 -13.64 16.63 8.45
C ALA A 310 -13.37 17.94 9.18
N ASP A 311 -12.13 18.07 9.64
CA ASP A 311 -11.55 19.35 10.00
C ASP A 311 -10.66 19.85 8.87
N ILE A 312 -10.56 21.15 8.74
CA ILE A 312 -9.51 21.79 7.95
C ILE A 312 -8.27 21.90 8.84
N THR A 313 -7.15 21.33 8.41
CA THR A 313 -5.87 21.51 9.10
C THR A 313 -5.31 22.91 8.83
N ALA A 314 -4.30 23.34 9.60
CA ALA A 314 -3.65 24.63 9.37
C ALA A 314 -3.02 24.74 7.97
N GLU A 315 -2.64 23.61 7.39
CA GLU A 315 -2.09 23.45 6.05
C GLU A 315 -3.19 23.35 4.96
N GLY A 316 -4.46 23.50 5.35
CA GLY A 316 -5.62 23.46 4.47
C GLY A 316 -6.11 22.05 4.08
N SER A 317 -5.44 21.00 4.54
CA SER A 317 -5.85 19.63 4.23
C SER A 317 -7.14 19.26 4.97
N LEU A 318 -7.93 18.37 4.39
CA LEU A 318 -9.07 17.78 5.10
C LEU A 318 -8.62 16.58 5.90
N LYS A 319 -8.72 16.69 7.22
CA LYS A 319 -8.56 15.56 8.11
C LYS A 319 -9.91 14.97 8.44
N PHE A 320 -10.20 13.80 7.88
CA PHE A 320 -11.51 13.17 8.06
C PHE A 320 -11.67 12.66 9.50
N LYS A 321 -12.90 12.79 10.00
CA LYS A 321 -13.37 12.33 11.31
C LYS A 321 -14.38 11.22 11.11
N LYS A 322 -14.13 10.05 11.71
CA LYS A 322 -15.11 8.95 11.83
C LYS A 322 -15.79 8.58 10.50
N SER A 323 -15.02 8.56 9.41
CA SER A 323 -15.53 8.34 8.05
C SER A 323 -15.02 6.98 7.56
N TYR A 324 -15.93 6.06 7.29
CA TYR A 324 -15.62 4.69 6.90
C TYR A 324 -16.31 4.31 5.61
N VAL A 325 -15.60 3.56 4.77
CA VAL A 325 -16.13 2.99 3.53
C VAL A 325 -15.81 1.52 3.47
N SER A 326 -16.71 0.75 2.87
CA SER A 326 -16.48 -0.65 2.58
C SER A 326 -16.27 -0.80 1.08
N LEU A 327 -15.04 -1.08 0.65
CA LEU A 327 -14.67 -1.20 -0.77
C LEU A 327 -14.41 -2.66 -1.13
N LYS A 328 -14.74 -3.06 -2.37
CA LYS A 328 -14.21 -4.32 -2.92
C LYS A 328 -12.77 -4.08 -3.33
N GLU A 329 -11.87 -4.95 -2.89
CA GLU A 329 -10.46 -4.87 -3.20
C GLU A 329 -9.95 -6.14 -3.87
N ARG A 330 -8.98 -5.98 -4.77
CA ARG A 330 -8.46 -7.08 -5.60
C ARG A 330 -7.88 -8.21 -4.75
N TYR A 331 -7.07 -7.88 -3.73
CA TYR A 331 -6.32 -8.86 -2.94
C TYR A 331 -7.01 -9.28 -1.64
N THR A 332 -8.32 -9.00 -1.49
CA THR A 332 -9.08 -9.44 -0.32
C THR A 332 -10.24 -10.34 -0.74
N PHE A 333 -10.29 -11.50 -0.11
CA PHE A 333 -11.06 -12.63 -0.62
C PHE A 333 -12.50 -12.71 -0.06
N ASN A 334 -12.75 -12.11 1.10
CA ASN A 334 -14.06 -12.16 1.76
C ASN A 334 -14.73 -10.78 1.86
N GLY A 335 -15.43 -10.41 0.80
CA GLY A 335 -16.35 -9.29 0.82
C GLY A 335 -15.66 -7.93 0.75
N LYS A 336 -16.33 -6.91 1.31
CA LYS A 336 -15.84 -5.54 1.30
C LYS A 336 -14.85 -5.33 2.44
N VAL A 337 -13.70 -4.73 2.15
CA VAL A 337 -12.72 -4.28 3.14
C VAL A 337 -13.18 -2.96 3.73
N GLN A 338 -13.17 -2.86 5.05
CA GLN A 338 -13.39 -1.59 5.71
C GLN A 338 -12.14 -0.72 5.67
N TYR A 339 -12.33 0.46 5.10
CA TYR A 339 -11.38 1.55 5.05
C TYR A 339 -11.85 2.69 5.92
N ARG A 340 -10.91 3.33 6.61
CA ARG A 340 -11.09 4.67 7.16
C ARG A 340 -10.61 5.68 6.12
N LEU A 341 -11.41 6.70 5.83
CA LEU A 341 -10.91 7.90 5.16
C LEU A 341 -10.06 8.65 6.18
N ASP A 342 -8.78 8.83 5.88
CA ASP A 342 -7.81 9.35 6.84
C ASP A 342 -7.57 10.85 6.63
N SER A 343 -7.07 11.20 5.46
CA SER A 343 -6.90 12.58 5.03
C SER A 343 -7.22 12.74 3.55
N ALA A 344 -7.56 13.97 3.16
CA ALA A 344 -7.40 14.41 1.79
C ALA A 344 -6.56 15.69 1.78
N ASP A 345 -5.41 15.62 1.12
CA ASP A 345 -4.54 16.78 0.97
C ASP A 345 -5.04 17.55 -0.24
N LEU A 346 -5.92 18.52 0.01
CA LEU A 346 -6.70 19.19 -1.02
C LEU A 346 -6.06 20.53 -1.41
N ASP A 347 -6.04 20.79 -2.71
CA ASP A 347 -5.91 22.11 -3.31
C ASP A 347 -7.31 22.56 -3.78
N ILE A 348 -7.82 23.63 -3.18
CA ILE A 348 -9.20 24.09 -3.32
C ILE A 348 -9.22 25.41 -4.08
N TRP A 349 -9.88 25.39 -5.23
CA TRP A 349 -10.04 26.53 -6.12
C TRP A 349 -11.53 26.90 -6.20
N ASN A 350 -11.85 27.98 -6.89
CA ASN A 350 -13.23 28.50 -6.93
C ASN A 350 -14.22 27.55 -7.63
N ASP A 351 -13.77 26.78 -8.62
CA ASP A 351 -14.59 25.84 -9.42
C ASP A 351 -14.13 24.38 -9.32
N ARG A 352 -13.10 24.05 -8.53
CA ARG A 352 -12.49 22.72 -8.50
C ARG A 352 -11.81 22.39 -7.17
N ILE A 353 -11.70 21.11 -6.88
CA ILE A 353 -10.95 20.53 -5.77
C ILE A 353 -10.07 19.44 -6.33
N ARG A 354 -8.81 19.39 -5.93
CA ARG A 354 -7.91 18.30 -6.31
C ARG A 354 -7.09 17.89 -5.12
N GLY A 355 -6.60 16.67 -5.08
CA GLY A 355 -5.80 16.25 -3.94
C GLY A 355 -5.54 14.78 -3.86
N ARG A 356 -4.68 14.41 -2.92
CA ARG A 356 -4.46 13.00 -2.58
C ARG A 356 -5.56 12.56 -1.63
N LEU A 357 -6.21 11.43 -1.93
CA LEU A 357 -7.12 10.77 -1.02
C LEU A 357 -6.39 9.63 -0.32
N SER A 358 -6.33 9.68 1.01
CA SER A 358 -5.70 8.65 1.83
C SER A 358 -6.76 7.78 2.48
N LEU A 359 -6.71 6.48 2.18
CA LEU A 359 -7.51 5.45 2.85
C LEU A 359 -6.58 4.59 3.72
N TYR A 360 -7.10 4.12 4.85
CA TYR A 360 -6.39 3.19 5.73
C TYR A 360 -7.23 1.94 5.96
N SER A 361 -6.69 0.78 5.58
CA SER A 361 -7.34 -0.52 5.74
C SER A 361 -7.39 -0.91 7.21
N LEU A 362 -8.59 -1.10 7.76
CA LEU A 362 -8.75 -1.51 9.16
C LEU A 362 -8.39 -2.98 9.40
N SER A 363 -8.57 -3.82 8.37
CA SER A 363 -8.25 -5.26 8.46
C SER A 363 -6.75 -5.51 8.30
N GLN A 364 -6.13 -4.87 7.31
CA GLN A 364 -4.69 -5.03 7.04
C GLN A 364 -3.84 -4.16 7.98
N ARG A 365 -4.43 -3.10 8.56
CA ARG A 365 -3.74 -2.07 9.35
C ARG A 365 -2.63 -1.41 8.54
N GLU A 366 -2.93 -1.04 7.31
CA GLU A 366 -2.00 -0.50 6.32
C GLU A 366 -2.67 0.63 5.53
N PRO A 367 -1.91 1.63 5.04
CA PRO A 367 -2.42 2.57 4.06
C PRO A 367 -2.79 1.84 2.77
N GLU A 368 -3.84 2.31 2.10
CA GLU A 368 -4.13 1.93 0.73
C GLU A 368 -3.17 2.63 -0.24
N ARG A 369 -3.12 2.13 -1.46
CA ARG A 369 -2.39 2.73 -2.58
C ARG A 369 -2.69 4.21 -2.77
N PRO A 370 -1.72 4.96 -3.32
CA PRO A 370 -1.92 6.36 -3.67
C PRO A 370 -3.13 6.53 -4.58
N MET A 371 -4.01 7.45 -4.18
CA MET A 371 -5.13 7.89 -5.00
C MET A 371 -5.09 9.39 -5.14
N PHE A 372 -5.34 9.86 -6.35
CA PHE A 372 -5.47 11.28 -6.64
C PHE A 372 -6.89 11.57 -7.11
N MET A 373 -7.54 12.51 -6.47
CA MET A 373 -8.89 12.94 -6.83
C MET A 373 -8.85 14.29 -7.54
N GLU A 374 -9.71 14.41 -8.53
CA GLU A 374 -9.98 15.64 -9.25
C GLU A 374 -11.49 15.84 -9.37
N LEU A 375 -11.95 16.99 -8.88
CA LEU A 375 -13.35 17.31 -8.68
C LEU A 375 -13.65 18.72 -9.20
N TYR A 376 -14.82 18.89 -9.82
CA TYR A 376 -15.30 20.16 -10.35
C TYR A 376 -16.62 20.54 -9.72
N ARG A 377 -16.76 21.81 -9.32
CA ARG A 377 -17.95 22.37 -8.72
C ARG A 377 -19.03 22.54 -9.79
N GLY A 378 -20.22 22.00 -9.54
CA GLY A 378 -21.44 22.43 -10.20
C GLY A 378 -21.54 22.22 -11.73
N ALA A 379 -20.99 21.15 -12.29
CA ALA A 379 -21.41 20.68 -13.61
C ALA A 379 -21.09 19.18 -13.85
N TYR A 380 -22.14 18.37 -13.91
CA TYR A 380 -22.24 17.34 -14.95
C TYR A 380 -23.67 17.35 -15.54
N GLY A 381 -23.86 18.14 -16.62
CA GLY A 381 -25.13 18.40 -17.34
C GLY A 381 -26.10 19.31 -16.57
N LYS A 382 -26.98 20.16 -17.11
CA LYS A 382 -27.87 20.00 -18.27
C LYS A 382 -28.41 18.58 -18.36
N THR A 383 -29.56 18.38 -17.69
CA THR A 383 -30.59 17.35 -17.89
C THR A 383 -30.13 15.89 -18.06
N ASP A 384 -30.21 15.13 -16.96
CA ASP A 384 -30.71 13.75 -16.75
C ASP A 384 -30.53 12.61 -17.78
N ASN A 385 -29.78 12.73 -18.88
CA ASN A 385 -29.59 11.59 -19.81
C ASN A 385 -28.17 11.38 -20.39
N ASP A 386 -27.16 12.17 -20.01
CA ASP A 386 -25.77 11.97 -20.49
C ASP A 386 -24.85 11.41 -19.40
N ASN A 387 -24.71 10.07 -19.40
CA ASN A 387 -23.90 9.30 -18.47
C ASN A 387 -22.40 9.23 -18.86
N THR A 388 -21.87 10.22 -19.57
CA THR A 388 -20.49 10.22 -20.08
C THR A 388 -19.67 11.24 -19.33
N CYS A 389 -18.69 10.87 -18.49
CA CYS A 389 -17.73 11.78 -17.84
C CYS A 389 -17.10 12.78 -18.84
N ALA A 390 -16.69 13.96 -18.36
CA ALA A 390 -16.25 15.11 -19.16
C ALA A 390 -15.36 14.70 -20.33
N ASN A 391 -15.89 14.93 -21.51
CA ASN A 391 -15.27 14.94 -22.83
C ASN A 391 -13.78 15.39 -22.85
N GLY A 392 -12.85 14.44 -22.63
CA GLY A 392 -11.40 14.57 -22.84
C GLY A 392 -10.60 14.85 -21.56
N TYR A 393 -9.86 13.84 -21.09
CA TYR A 393 -8.93 13.90 -19.95
C TYR A 393 -7.48 13.69 -20.41
N ILE A 394 -6.52 14.12 -19.59
CA ILE A 394 -5.10 13.79 -19.74
C ILE A 394 -4.67 13.05 -18.48
N ALA A 395 -4.34 11.77 -18.59
CA ALA A 395 -3.71 11.03 -17.52
C ALA A 395 -2.23 11.40 -17.46
N ILE A 396 -1.72 11.63 -16.24
CA ILE A 396 -0.34 12.06 -15.99
C ILE A 396 0.37 11.00 -15.16
N ALA A 397 1.52 10.54 -15.64
CA ALA A 397 2.32 9.53 -14.97
C ALA A 397 3.84 9.81 -15.13
N PRO A 398 4.63 9.91 -14.05
CA PRO A 398 4.19 10.00 -12.66
C PRO A 398 3.55 11.36 -12.36
N ASN A 399 2.67 11.42 -11.36
CA ASN A 399 2.16 12.67 -10.82
C ASN A 399 2.02 12.55 -9.28
N PRO A 400 2.86 13.23 -8.49
CA PRO A 400 3.81 14.27 -8.88
C PRO A 400 5.09 13.76 -9.58
N PHE A 401 5.69 14.60 -10.41
CA PHE A 401 6.86 14.28 -11.24
C PHE A 401 8.12 15.02 -10.81
N ASP A 402 9.29 14.39 -11.01
CA ASP A 402 10.60 15.00 -10.75
C ASP A 402 11.02 15.92 -11.89
N SER A 403 11.35 15.37 -13.06
CA SER A 403 11.82 16.12 -14.24
C SER A 403 10.82 16.05 -15.40
N GLN A 404 10.25 14.87 -15.62
CA GLN A 404 9.38 14.56 -16.76
C GLN A 404 8.17 13.75 -16.34
N PHE A 405 7.13 13.80 -17.14
CA PHE A 405 5.96 12.93 -17.04
C PHE A 405 5.40 12.59 -18.41
N ASP A 406 4.68 11.49 -18.48
CA ASP A 406 3.89 11.10 -19.63
C ASP A 406 2.48 11.69 -19.53
N ALA A 407 2.10 12.43 -20.57
CA ALA A 407 0.73 12.87 -20.81
C ALA A 407 0.05 11.90 -21.78
N ILE A 408 -0.95 11.18 -21.28
CA ILE A 408 -1.72 10.20 -22.04
C ILE A 408 -3.11 10.77 -22.28
N PHE A 409 -3.52 10.90 -23.54
CA PHE A 409 -4.75 11.56 -23.92
C PHE A 409 -5.35 11.03 -25.23
N GLU A 410 -6.62 11.34 -25.48
CA GLU A 410 -7.34 10.92 -26.69
C GLU A 410 -7.88 12.12 -27.47
N LEU A 411 -7.58 12.13 -28.77
CA LEU A 411 -8.03 13.14 -29.72
C LEU A 411 -9.21 12.60 -30.54
N ARG A 412 -10.22 13.45 -30.78
CA ARG A 412 -11.41 13.07 -31.57
C ARG A 412 -11.23 13.23 -33.07
N GLU A 413 -10.29 14.06 -33.46
CA GLU A 413 -10.03 14.43 -34.85
C GLU A 413 -8.53 14.62 -35.05
N ASN A 414 -8.08 14.48 -36.29
CA ASN A 414 -6.70 14.75 -36.65
C ASN A 414 -6.41 16.23 -36.41
N ALA A 415 -5.41 16.53 -35.59
CA ALA A 415 -5.12 17.89 -35.20
C ALA A 415 -3.67 18.10 -34.78
N THR A 416 -3.18 19.32 -34.99
CA THR A 416 -1.91 19.76 -34.42
C THR A 416 -2.11 20.08 -32.95
N ALA A 417 -1.35 19.42 -32.08
CA ALA A 417 -1.44 19.56 -30.64
C ALA A 417 -0.33 20.47 -30.08
N THR A 418 -0.63 21.16 -29.00
CA THR A 418 0.31 22.01 -28.25
C THR A 418 0.06 21.81 -26.77
N ALA A 419 1.11 21.46 -26.03
CA ALA A 419 1.11 21.45 -24.58
C ALA A 419 1.42 22.85 -24.06
N ARG A 420 0.70 23.29 -23.03
CA ARG A 420 0.91 24.55 -22.33
C ARG A 420 0.73 24.30 -20.85
N VAL A 421 1.65 24.77 -20.04
CA VAL A 421 1.56 24.70 -18.60
C VAL A 421 1.34 26.10 -18.05
N PHE A 422 0.36 26.23 -17.17
CA PHE A 422 -0.02 27.47 -16.52
C PHE A 422 0.20 27.34 -15.02
N ASP A 423 0.59 28.44 -14.37
CA ASP A 423 0.59 28.50 -12.91
C ASP A 423 -0.85 28.54 -12.37
N LYS A 424 -0.98 28.52 -11.04
CA LYS A 424 -2.26 28.58 -10.33
C LYS A 424 -3.08 29.84 -10.58
N PHE A 425 -2.45 30.93 -11.02
CA PHE A 425 -3.14 32.18 -11.37
C PHE A 425 -3.57 32.22 -12.84
N GLY A 426 -3.31 31.15 -13.60
CA GLY A 426 -3.62 31.06 -15.02
C GLY A 426 -2.60 31.77 -15.90
N VAL A 427 -1.42 32.10 -15.39
CA VAL A 427 -0.32 32.67 -16.18
C VAL A 427 0.37 31.53 -16.92
N LEU A 428 0.55 31.67 -18.24
CA LEU A 428 1.30 30.70 -19.04
C LEU A 428 2.78 30.73 -18.63
N ILE A 429 3.32 29.61 -18.17
CA ILE A 429 4.70 29.50 -17.69
C ILE A 429 5.58 28.56 -18.53
N TRP A 430 4.97 27.66 -19.31
CA TRP A 430 5.71 26.80 -20.23
C TRP A 430 4.82 26.37 -21.41
N GLN A 431 5.42 26.11 -22.58
CA GLN A 431 4.72 25.58 -23.75
C GLN A 431 5.62 24.75 -24.65
N GLN A 432 5.04 23.77 -25.34
CA GLN A 432 5.71 22.94 -26.32
C GLN A 432 4.74 22.53 -27.44
N SER A 433 5.18 22.68 -28.70
CA SER A 433 4.45 22.11 -29.83
C SER A 433 4.67 20.60 -29.86
N LEU A 434 3.58 19.83 -29.96
CA LEU A 434 3.64 18.36 -29.94
C LEU A 434 3.56 17.75 -31.34
N GLY A 435 3.34 18.57 -32.38
CA GLY A 435 3.15 18.10 -33.76
C GLY A 435 1.70 17.72 -34.07
N THR A 436 1.51 17.07 -35.22
CA THR A 436 0.20 16.63 -35.71
C THR A 436 -0.05 15.18 -35.32
N PHE A 437 -1.22 14.94 -34.74
CA PHE A 437 -1.69 13.63 -34.33
C PHE A 437 -2.96 13.26 -35.10
N GLU A 438 -3.15 11.97 -35.34
CA GLU A 438 -4.42 11.45 -35.83
C GLU A 438 -5.46 11.37 -34.71
N ALA A 439 -6.73 11.18 -35.07
CA ALA A 439 -7.76 10.83 -34.10
C ALA A 439 -7.39 9.50 -33.42
N GLY A 440 -7.61 9.43 -32.11
CA GLY A 440 -7.23 8.28 -31.29
C GLY A 440 -6.32 8.66 -30.13
N LYS A 441 -5.68 7.65 -29.55
CA LYS A 441 -4.94 7.77 -28.29
C LYS A 441 -3.47 8.06 -28.53
N HIS A 442 -2.93 8.95 -27.72
CA HIS A 442 -1.55 9.41 -27.81
C HIS A 442 -0.91 9.45 -26.43
N LYS A 443 0.39 9.19 -26.39
CA LYS A 443 1.25 9.34 -25.22
C LYS A 443 2.39 10.28 -25.61
N VAL A 444 2.60 11.31 -24.82
CA VAL A 444 3.69 12.27 -25.04
C VAL A 444 4.41 12.52 -23.73
N THR A 445 5.73 12.31 -23.73
CA THR A 445 6.59 12.64 -22.59
C THR A 445 6.91 14.13 -22.62
N LEU A 446 6.60 14.84 -21.54
CA LEU A 446 6.84 16.27 -21.37
C LEU A 446 7.82 16.49 -20.23
N SER A 447 8.75 17.41 -20.41
CA SER A 447 9.76 17.79 -19.42
C SER A 447 9.73 19.31 -19.18
N PRO A 448 8.65 19.85 -18.59
CA PRO A 448 8.55 21.29 -18.38
C PRO A 448 9.54 21.76 -17.31
N ASP A 449 10.36 22.74 -17.67
CA ASP A 449 11.21 23.47 -16.72
C ASP A 449 10.36 24.51 -15.98
N ILE A 450 9.70 24.04 -14.93
CA ILE A 450 8.78 24.82 -14.09
C ILE A 450 9.14 24.67 -12.63
N ARG A 451 8.77 25.65 -11.83
CA ARG A 451 9.00 25.64 -10.39
C ARG A 451 8.27 24.47 -9.73
N PRO A 452 8.74 23.97 -8.58
CA PRO A 452 7.98 23.06 -7.73
C PRO A 452 6.57 23.58 -7.43
N GLY A 453 5.61 22.68 -7.30
CA GLY A 453 4.23 22.99 -6.96
C GLY A 453 3.22 22.55 -8.02
N TYR A 454 2.00 23.08 -7.89
CA TYR A 454 0.84 22.73 -8.72
C TYR A 454 0.75 23.59 -9.97
N HIS A 455 0.61 22.93 -11.12
CA HIS A 455 0.46 23.61 -12.40
C HIS A 455 -0.62 22.96 -13.25
N VAL A 456 -1.25 23.75 -14.12
CA VAL A 456 -2.28 23.26 -15.04
C VAL A 456 -1.63 22.96 -16.38
N LEU A 457 -1.62 21.69 -16.77
CA LEU A 457 -1.30 21.29 -18.13
C LEU A 457 -2.56 21.38 -18.99
N ASN A 458 -2.44 22.10 -20.10
CA ASN A 458 -3.41 22.13 -21.18
C ASN A 458 -2.78 21.52 -22.43
N ILE A 459 -3.46 20.56 -23.06
CA ILE A 459 -3.14 20.10 -24.41
C ILE A 459 -4.26 20.58 -25.33
N SER A 460 -3.95 21.57 -26.18
CA SER A 460 -4.88 22.06 -27.21
C SER A 460 -4.58 21.37 -28.54
N ALA A 461 -5.58 20.75 -29.15
CA ALA A 461 -5.49 20.11 -30.45
C ALA A 461 -6.77 20.42 -31.25
N GLY A 462 -6.64 21.27 -32.28
CA GLY A 462 -7.81 21.71 -33.07
C GLY A 462 -8.83 22.45 -32.19
N LYS A 463 -10.08 21.97 -32.17
CA LYS A 463 -11.13 22.50 -31.29
C LYS A 463 -11.14 21.87 -29.89
N GLN A 464 -10.36 20.81 -29.68
CA GLN A 464 -10.29 20.11 -28.41
C GLN A 464 -9.24 20.77 -27.50
N VAL A 465 -9.62 21.03 -26.26
CA VAL A 465 -8.69 21.48 -25.22
C VAL A 465 -8.84 20.54 -24.04
N LEU A 466 -7.79 19.77 -23.81
CA LEU A 466 -7.67 18.84 -22.71
C LEU A 466 -6.91 19.53 -21.58
N ARG A 467 -7.29 19.27 -20.33
CA ARG A 467 -6.66 19.90 -19.16
C ARG A 467 -6.47 18.89 -18.04
N THR A 468 -5.39 19.04 -17.29
CA THR A 468 -5.11 18.28 -16.07
C THR A 468 -4.17 19.08 -15.17
N ILE A 469 -3.91 18.61 -13.95
CA ILE A 469 -2.85 19.18 -13.10
C ILE A 469 -1.64 18.28 -13.16
N ILE A 470 -0.49 18.92 -13.22
CA ILE A 470 0.81 18.31 -13.04
C ILE A 470 1.41 18.90 -11.77
N VAL A 471 2.03 18.06 -10.95
CA VAL A 471 2.66 18.50 -9.71
C VAL A 471 4.15 18.29 -9.86
N LYS A 472 4.92 19.38 -9.91
CA LYS A 472 6.38 19.34 -9.96
C LYS A 472 6.90 19.21 -8.53
N LYS A 473 7.76 18.25 -8.25
CA LYS A 473 8.37 18.10 -6.92
C LYS A 473 9.35 19.22 -6.62
N GLY A 474 9.50 19.53 -5.33
CA GLY A 474 10.56 20.39 -4.81
C GLY A 474 11.84 19.61 -4.60
N ASP A 475 12.98 20.23 -4.87
CA ASP A 475 14.25 19.77 -4.33
C ASP A 475 14.15 19.89 -2.80
N ASN A 476 14.22 18.75 -2.11
CA ASN A 476 14.13 18.66 -0.65
C ASN A 476 15.33 19.31 0.04
#